data_AF-A0A1G3PSD5-F1
#
_entry.id   AF-A0A1G3PSD5-F1
#
_cell.length_a   1.000
_cell.length_b   1.000
_cell.length_c   1.000
_cell.angle_alpha   90.00
_cell.angle_beta   90.00
_cell.angle_gamma   90.00
#
_symmetry.space_group_name_H-M   'P 1'
#
loop_
_entity.id
_entity.type
_entity.pdbx_description
1 polymer ?
#
loop_
_entity_poly.entity_id
_entity_poly.type
_entity_poly.pdbx_seq_one_letter_code
_entity_poly.pdbx_strand_id
1 'polypeptide(L)'
;MKDYAFILLESDGDERIKNLSNLYIQENIIPKKKFEDALHIAICTVFEMDTLLSWNFKHLANIHKEILINTINEREGYWKKLNLLSPLEAIYDAE
;
A
#
# COMPACT_ATOMS: atom_id res chain seq x y z
N MET A 1 10.63 25.51 10.14
CA MET A 1 10.30 24.35 9.28
C MET A 1 10.35 23.14 10.19
N LYS A 2 9.33 22.29 10.24
CA LYS A 2 9.43 21.04 11.02
C LYS A 2 10.48 20.15 10.33
N ASP A 3 11.48 19.67 11.08
CA ASP A 3 12.43 18.68 10.58
C ASP A 3 11.74 17.33 10.52
N TYR A 4 11.34 16.94 9.31
CA TYR A 4 10.83 15.60 9.05
C TYR A 4 12.01 14.72 8.66
N ALA A 5 12.23 13.63 9.42
CA ALA A 5 13.19 12.62 9.05
C ALA A 5 12.63 11.81 7.87
N PHE A 6 13.12 12.07 6.66
CA PHE A 6 12.83 11.25 5.49
C PHE A 6 13.85 10.12 5.40
N ILE A 7 13.35 8.91 5.17
CA ILE A 7 14.18 7.74 4.86
C ILE A 7 13.98 7.42 3.38
N LEU A 8 15.07 7.31 2.64
CA LEU A 8 15.05 6.79 1.27
C LEU A 8 15.09 5.26 1.34
N LEU A 9 14.08 4.62 0.79
CA LEU A 9 14.04 3.16 0.65
C LEU A 9 14.46 2.79 -0.77
N GLU A 10 15.50 1.98 -0.88
CA GLU A 10 15.86 1.37 -2.16
C GLU A 10 14.89 0.22 -2.43
N SER A 11 14.14 0.32 -3.53
CA SER A 11 13.17 -0.70 -3.96
C SER A 11 13.52 -1.32 -5.31
N ASP A 12 14.59 -0.85 -5.96
CA ASP A 12 15.00 -1.38 -7.26
C ASP A 12 15.56 -2.79 -7.11
N GLY A 13 15.18 -3.67 -8.03
CA GLY A 13 15.62 -5.07 -8.02
C GLY A 13 14.94 -5.99 -7.00
N ASP A 14 14.17 -5.51 -6.01
CA ASP A 14 13.55 -6.40 -5.00
C ASP A 14 12.44 -7.27 -5.63
N GLU A 15 12.71 -8.57 -5.73
CA GLU A 15 11.79 -9.56 -6.30
C GLU A 15 10.50 -9.68 -5.48
N ARG A 16 10.54 -9.46 -4.16
CA ARG A 16 9.35 -9.51 -3.31
C ARG A 16 8.33 -8.45 -3.70
N ILE A 17 8.82 -7.23 -3.94
CA ILE A 17 8.00 -6.09 -4.36
C ILE A 17 7.43 -6.35 -5.76
N LYS A 18 8.25 -6.86 -6.69
CA LYS A 18 7.80 -7.20 -8.06
C LYS A 18 6.76 -8.32 -8.06
N ASN A 19 6.97 -9.37 -7.28
CA ASN A 19 6.06 -10.51 -7.20
C ASN A 19 4.71 -10.08 -6.60
N LEU A 20 4.75 -9.36 -5.48
CA LEU A 20 3.55 -8.92 -4.79
C LEU A 20 2.74 -7.91 -5.61
N SER A 21 3.40 -6.94 -6.25
CA SER A 21 2.73 -5.99 -7.15
C SER A 21 2.08 -6.66 -8.35
N ASN A 22 2.75 -7.64 -8.98
CA ASN A 22 2.16 -8.44 -10.06
C ASN A 22 0.97 -9.27 -9.58
N LEU A 23 1.05 -9.83 -8.38
CA LEU A 23 -0.02 -10.63 -7.81
C LEU A 23 -1.30 -9.80 -7.62
N TYR A 24 -1.20 -8.56 -7.15
CA TYR A 24 -2.36 -7.67 -7.06
C TYR A 24 -3.05 -7.39 -8.40
N ILE A 25 -2.28 -7.37 -9.50
CA ILE A 25 -2.82 -7.23 -10.85
C ILE A 25 -3.48 -8.53 -11.30
N GLN A 26 -2.83 -9.68 -11.07
CA GLN A 26 -3.32 -11.00 -11.45
C GLN A 26 -4.64 -11.34 -10.76
N GLU A 27 -4.76 -10.99 -9.47
CA GLU A 27 -5.96 -11.17 -8.66
C GLU A 27 -7.03 -10.08 -8.94
N ASN A 28 -6.80 -9.20 -9.92
CA ASN A 28 -7.70 -8.11 -10.33
C ASN A 28 -8.08 -7.12 -9.21
N ILE A 29 -7.29 -7.06 -8.13
CA ILE A 29 -7.48 -6.12 -7.02
C ILE A 29 -7.14 -4.71 -7.48
N ILE A 30 -6.03 -4.59 -8.21
CA ILE A 30 -5.55 -3.35 -8.82
C ILE A 30 -5.62 -3.49 -10.34
N PRO A 31 -6.23 -2.54 -11.08
CA PRO A 31 -6.25 -2.57 -12.54
C PRO A 31 -4.83 -2.50 -13.12
N LYS A 32 -4.54 -3.24 -14.20
CA LYS A 32 -3.24 -3.23 -14.89
C LYS A 32 -2.74 -1.82 -15.28
N LYS A 33 -3.65 -0.91 -15.62
CA LYS A 33 -3.35 0.50 -15.93
C LYS A 33 -2.84 1.32 -14.72
N LYS A 34 -2.94 0.77 -13.51
CA LYS A 34 -2.54 1.37 -12.23
C LYS A 34 -1.43 0.55 -11.57
N PHE A 35 -0.46 0.07 -12.37
CA PHE A 35 0.64 -0.74 -11.84
C PHE A 35 1.48 -0.01 -10.79
N GLU A 36 1.66 1.31 -10.91
CA GLU A 36 2.34 2.12 -9.90
C GLU A 36 1.63 2.10 -8.54
N ASP A 37 0.29 2.11 -8.52
CA ASP A 37 -0.47 1.96 -7.28
C ASP A 37 -0.17 0.59 -6.63
N ALA A 38 -0.11 -0.49 -7.43
CA ALA A 38 0.25 -1.82 -6.96
C ALA A 38 1.70 -1.90 -6.43
N LEU A 39 2.64 -1.20 -7.08
CA LEU A 39 4.03 -1.10 -6.61
C LEU A 39 4.12 -0.40 -5.26
N HIS A 40 3.45 0.75 -5.06
CA HIS A 40 3.46 1.44 -3.77
C HIS A 40 2.89 0.59 -2.64
N ILE A 41 1.78 -0.11 -2.90
CA ILE A 41 1.20 -1.04 -1.92
C ILE A 41 2.18 -2.16 -1.58
N ALA A 42 2.86 -2.74 -2.58
CA ALA A 42 3.83 -3.80 -2.37
C ALA A 42 5.06 -3.31 -1.57
N ILE A 43 5.56 -2.11 -1.87
CA ILE A 43 6.64 -1.47 -1.11
C ILE A 43 6.22 -1.32 0.35
N CYS A 44 5.07 -0.69 0.62
CA CYS A 44 4.57 -0.50 1.98
C CYS A 44 4.39 -1.83 2.73
N THR A 45 3.93 -2.88 2.04
CA THR A 45 3.78 -4.21 2.63
C THR A 45 5.13 -4.84 2.97
N VAL A 46 6.08 -4.83 2.03
CA VAL A 46 7.42 -5.47 2.20
C VAL A 46 8.23 -4.78 3.29
N PHE A 47 8.12 -3.45 3.40
CA PHE A 47 8.78 -2.66 4.43
C PHE A 47 7.97 -2.54 5.72
N GLU A 48 6.88 -3.31 5.87
CA GLU A 48 6.07 -3.33 7.08
C GLU A 48 5.62 -1.93 7.52
N MET A 49 5.15 -1.11 6.60
CA MET A 49 4.56 0.19 6.92
C MET A 49 3.18 0.02 7.52
N ASP A 50 2.84 0.86 8.49
CA ASP A 50 1.51 0.85 9.12
C ASP A 50 0.42 1.42 8.19
N THR A 51 0.77 2.44 7.40
CA THR A 51 -0.20 3.21 6.62
C THR A 51 0.39 3.71 5.30
N LEU A 52 -0.39 3.58 4.22
CA LEU A 52 -0.18 4.27 2.95
C LEU A 52 -1.17 5.44 2.83
N LEU A 53 -0.65 6.67 3.00
CA LEU A 53 -1.44 7.90 2.87
C LEU A 53 -1.43 8.41 1.42
N SER A 54 -2.60 8.61 0.81
CA SER A 54 -2.66 9.22 -0.53
C SER A 54 -3.95 10.00 -0.80
N TRP A 55 -3.79 11.17 -1.43
CA TRP A 55 -4.89 11.96 -1.98
C TRP A 55 -5.49 11.35 -3.26
N ASN A 56 -4.80 10.39 -3.90
CA ASN A 56 -5.24 9.75 -5.15
C ASN A 56 -6.29 8.64 -4.93
N PHE A 57 -6.74 8.46 -3.69
CA PHE A 57 -7.60 7.34 -3.30
C PHE A 57 -9.09 7.63 -3.28
N LYS A 58 -9.57 8.69 -3.96
CA LYS A 58 -11.02 8.84 -4.22
C LYS A 58 -11.66 7.62 -4.93
N HIS A 59 -10.84 6.72 -5.49
CA HIS A 59 -11.24 5.42 -6.05
C HIS A 59 -10.57 4.19 -5.39
N LEU A 60 -9.71 4.37 -4.38
CA LEU A 60 -9.00 3.28 -3.68
C LEU A 60 -9.33 3.21 -2.18
N ALA A 61 -9.93 4.26 -1.59
CA ALA A 61 -10.65 4.24 -0.33
C ALA A 61 -11.95 3.43 -0.52
N ASN A 62 -11.74 2.18 -0.88
CA ASN A 62 -12.73 1.14 -0.87
C ASN A 62 -12.17 0.17 0.15
N ILE A 63 -12.76 0.16 1.34
CA ILE A 63 -12.44 -0.79 2.43
C ILE A 63 -12.34 -2.21 1.86
N HIS A 64 -13.11 -2.54 0.83
CA HIS A 64 -13.01 -3.81 0.13
C HIS A 64 -11.63 -4.07 -0.51
N LYS A 65 -11.01 -3.08 -1.15
CA LYS A 65 -9.65 -3.24 -1.71
C LYS A 65 -8.62 -3.42 -0.62
N GLU A 66 -8.70 -2.67 0.48
CA GLU A 66 -7.82 -2.86 1.63
C GLU A 66 -7.94 -4.27 2.19
N ILE A 67 -9.16 -4.78 2.37
CA ILE A 67 -9.41 -6.16 2.81
C ILE A 67 -8.77 -7.17 1.84
N LEU A 68 -8.98 -7.00 0.53
CA LEU A 68 -8.43 -7.91 -0.49
C LEU A 68 -6.89 -7.87 -0.52
N ILE A 69 -6.29 -6.68 -0.48
CA ILE A 69 -4.84 -6.50 -0.39
C ILE A 69 -4.30 -7.22 0.84
N ASN A 70 -4.87 -6.94 2.01
CA ASN A 70 -4.42 -7.54 3.26
C ASN A 70 -4.65 -9.06 3.30
N THR A 71 -5.64 -9.58 2.60
CA THR A 71 -5.87 -11.03 2.45
C THR A 71 -4.78 -11.68 1.62
N ILE A 72 -4.41 -11.07 0.48
CA ILE A 72 -3.30 -11.54 -0.36
C ILE A 72 -1.97 -11.43 0.39
N ASN A 73 -1.75 -10.32 1.11
CA ASN A 73 -0.55 -10.12 1.92
C ASN A 73 -0.36 -11.25 2.93
N GLU A 74 -1.41 -11.58 3.69
CA GLU A 74 -1.37 -12.70 4.65
C GLU A 74 -1.10 -14.05 3.96
N ARG A 75 -1.73 -14.29 2.80
CA ARG A 75 -1.50 -15.52 2.01
C ARG A 75 -0.04 -15.68 1.61
N GLU A 76 0.61 -14.57 1.26
CA GLU A 76 2.01 -14.53 0.85
C GLU A 76 3.00 -14.36 2.03
N GLY A 77 2.52 -14.43 3.27
CA GLY A 77 3.34 -14.42 4.48
C GLY A 77 3.62 -13.04 5.09
N TYR A 78 2.95 -11.98 4.62
CA TYR A 78 3.02 -10.64 5.17
C TYR A 78 1.89 -10.41 6.17
N TRP A 79 2.21 -10.52 7.46
CA TRP A 79 1.22 -10.48 8.54
C TRP A 79 0.86 -9.07 9.00
N LYS A 80 1.74 -8.09 8.75
CA LYS A 80 1.45 -6.69 9.13
C LYS A 80 0.38 -6.12 8.20
N LYS A 81 -0.72 -5.69 8.80
CA LYS A 81 -1.82 -5.03 8.08
C LYS A 81 -1.39 -3.65 7.62
N LEU A 82 -1.72 -3.34 6.37
CA LEU A 82 -1.52 -2.04 5.78
C LEU A 82 -2.85 -1.29 5.76
N ASN A 83 -2.88 -0.10 6.36
CA ASN A 83 -4.03 0.80 6.30
C ASN A 83 -3.89 1.72 5.08
N LEU A 84 -4.96 1.86 4.29
CA LEU A 84 -4.98 2.74 3.13
C LEU A 84 -5.89 3.94 3.42
N LEU A 85 -5.27 5.05 3.82
CA LEU A 85 -6.00 6.23 4.30
C LEU A 85 -5.90 7.40 3.32
N SER A 86 -7.00 8.14 3.18
CA SER A 86 -6.93 9.50 2.67
C SER A 86 -6.46 10.45 3.78
N PRO A 87 -5.81 11.56 3.44
CA PRO A 87 -5.36 12.51 4.46
C PRO A 87 -6.50 13.13 5.25
N LEU A 88 -7.72 13.19 4.70
CA LEU A 88 -8.89 13.64 5.46
C LEU A 88 -9.20 12.65 6.61
N GLU A 89 -9.25 11.35 6.32
CA GLU A 89 -9.48 10.30 7.33
C GLU A 89 -8.39 10.29 8.40
N ALA A 90 -7.13 10.53 8.01
CA ALA A 90 -6.01 10.57 8.95
C ALA A 90 -6.02 11.77 9.91
N ILE A 91 -6.69 12.87 9.54
CA ILE A 91 -6.78 14.07 10.38
C ILE A 91 -7.92 13.94 11.41
N TYR A 92 -8.90 13.05 11.18
CA TYR A 92 -10.06 12.89 12.06
C TYR A 92 -9.80 12.06 13.34
N ASP A 93 -8.64 11.41 13.49
CA ASP A 93 -8.25 10.69 14.72
C ASP A 93 -7.45 11.56 15.72
N ALA A 94 -7.43 12.87 15.51
CA ALA A 94 -6.75 13.83 16.38
C ALA A 94 -7.73 14.86 16.97
N GLU A 95 -8.87 14.42 17.50
CA GLU A 95 -9.68 15.16 18.49
C GLU A 95 -10.57 14.22 19.32
#